data_AF-A0AAJ4XUT2-F1
#
_entry.id   AF-A0AAJ4XUT2-F1
#
_cell.length_a   1.000
_cell.length_b   1.000
_cell.length_c   1.000
_cell.angle_alpha   90.00
_cell.angle_beta   90.00
_cell.angle_gamma   90.00
#
_symmetry.space_group_name_H-M   'P 1'
#
loop_
_entity.id
_entity.type
_entity.pdbx_description
1 polymer ?
#
loop_
_entity_poly.entity_id
_entity_poly.type
_entity_poly.pdbx_seq_one_letter_code
_entity_poly.pdbx_strand_id
1 'polypeptide(L)'
;MRRRTSHSGARVAFGEFAVSRNSPSAARRRLRRRGVSRFLYGLPMTPEMWDLLRPFRDEAVARDIPVDDVERWLGIARPCATLTRDGDGPVMGRFGGPLLLPADVPDPAHPFVASIDLAALPADATDLPLPPDGHLLLFAFPETADDDDTMGSVVYVPAGTAVTQRDRNAWNTFDFEDEEAMFEAFPQGPLRATASVSLPYHHAVEFLGEPGSGPLPGHPRSEELVEVWDSTQDAIAPAGPLQIGGYAWEEAIYTDPVAIAAFRAVKAAEAGRWDGPVSGDVSDWVLLADWQAGMDVEGWESATVHWVIQREDLAAWRFDRAFTSVFWNP
;
A
#
# COMPACT_ATOMS: atom_id res chain seq x y z
N MET A 1 -43.15 16.03 42.34
CA MET A 1 -44.41 15.73 43.05
C MET A 1 -45.58 16.17 42.16
N ARG A 2 -46.43 15.20 41.78
CA ARG A 2 -47.78 15.30 41.15
C ARG A 2 -47.99 15.98 39.78
N ARG A 3 -48.29 15.13 38.79
CA ARG A 3 -49.17 15.37 37.63
C ARG A 3 -50.61 15.72 38.07
N ARG A 4 -51.33 16.50 37.27
CA ARG A 4 -52.71 16.18 36.83
C ARG A 4 -53.13 16.96 35.57
N THR A 5 -53.75 16.19 34.70
CA THR A 5 -54.34 16.43 33.38
C THR A 5 -55.80 16.94 33.46
N SER A 6 -56.30 17.58 32.39
CA SER A 6 -57.47 17.17 31.57
C SER A 6 -58.30 18.35 31.01
N HIS A 7 -58.44 18.42 29.66
CA HIS A 7 -59.70 18.38 28.88
C HIS A 7 -60.27 19.78 28.53
N SER A 8 -60.88 20.08 27.37
CA SER A 8 -61.41 19.32 26.23
C SER A 8 -61.80 20.34 25.12
N GLY A 9 -61.90 19.92 23.85
CA GLY A 9 -62.75 20.62 22.88
C GLY A 9 -62.30 20.53 21.42
N ALA A 10 -62.64 19.43 20.73
CA ALA A 10 -62.49 19.28 19.28
C ALA A 10 -63.62 19.98 18.50
N ARG A 11 -63.33 20.38 17.25
CA ARG A 11 -64.31 20.43 16.15
C ARG A 11 -63.64 20.18 14.80
N VAL A 12 -64.28 19.30 14.03
CA VAL A 12 -63.94 18.74 12.72
C VAL A 12 -64.84 19.39 11.65
N ALA A 13 -64.33 19.59 10.43
CA ALA A 13 -65.04 19.47 9.13
C ALA A 13 -64.01 19.60 7.99
N PHE A 14 -63.72 18.55 7.22
CA PHE A 14 -64.40 18.06 5.99
C PHE A 14 -64.27 18.98 4.76
N GLY A 15 -63.80 18.42 3.63
CA GLY A 15 -63.97 19.02 2.30
C GLY A 15 -62.97 18.57 1.24
N GLU A 16 -63.17 17.38 0.67
CA GLU A 16 -62.58 16.91 -0.59
C GLU A 16 -62.85 17.87 -1.76
N PHE A 17 -61.92 17.97 -2.73
CA PHE A 17 -62.29 18.19 -4.14
C PHE A 17 -61.29 17.54 -5.12
N ALA A 18 -61.78 16.47 -5.73
CA ALA A 18 -61.62 15.93 -7.09
C ALA A 18 -60.36 16.22 -7.95
N VAL A 19 -59.74 15.10 -8.30
CA VAL A 19 -59.12 14.66 -9.57
C VAL A 19 -59.51 15.45 -10.83
N SER A 20 -58.51 15.89 -11.60
CA SER A 20 -58.61 15.99 -13.06
C SER A 20 -57.35 15.45 -13.73
N ARG A 21 -57.55 14.52 -14.66
CA ARG A 21 -56.54 13.84 -15.48
C ARG A 21 -55.98 14.82 -16.52
N ASN A 22 -54.67 14.82 -16.71
CA ASN A 22 -54.05 14.87 -18.04
C ASN A 22 -52.54 14.61 -17.96
N SER A 23 -52.13 13.50 -18.57
CA SER A 23 -50.82 13.26 -19.18
C SER A 23 -51.13 12.85 -20.63
N PRO A 24 -50.27 13.10 -21.66
CA PRO A 24 -48.86 12.72 -21.56
C PRO A 24 -47.84 13.51 -22.40
N SER A 25 -46.57 13.20 -22.12
CA SER A 25 -45.44 13.07 -23.04
C SER A 25 -44.38 14.19 -23.06
N ALA A 26 -43.15 13.70 -23.24
CA ALA A 26 -41.91 14.41 -23.57
C ALA A 26 -41.12 15.08 -22.42
N ALA A 27 -40.31 14.29 -21.73
CA ALA A 27 -38.92 14.67 -21.45
C ALA A 27 -38.07 13.41 -21.21
N ARG A 28 -37.17 13.16 -22.17
CA ARG A 28 -36.33 11.97 -22.27
C ARG A 28 -35.28 11.94 -21.15
N ARG A 29 -35.39 10.96 -20.26
CA ARG A 29 -34.31 10.58 -19.33
C ARG A 29 -33.30 9.72 -20.09
N ARG A 30 -32.20 10.33 -20.56
CA ARG A 30 -30.98 9.62 -20.98
C ARG A 30 -29.91 9.85 -19.92
N LEU A 31 -29.94 9.08 -18.83
CA LEU A 31 -28.72 8.79 -18.09
C LEU A 31 -27.88 7.89 -19.00
N ARG A 32 -26.94 8.49 -19.73
CA ARG A 32 -25.84 7.74 -20.32
C ARG A 32 -25.03 7.19 -19.14
N ARG A 33 -25.14 5.88 -18.92
CA ARG A 33 -24.09 5.07 -18.29
C ARG A 33 -22.77 5.47 -18.96
N ARG A 34 -21.95 6.28 -18.29
CA ARG A 34 -20.53 6.34 -18.60
C ARG A 34 -20.00 4.98 -18.18
N GLY A 35 -19.63 4.17 -19.18
CA GLY A 35 -18.94 2.92 -18.94
C GLY A 35 -17.70 3.25 -18.14
N VAL A 36 -17.57 2.59 -16.99
CA VAL A 36 -16.31 2.43 -16.30
C VAL A 36 -15.39 1.79 -17.32
N SER A 37 -14.46 2.57 -17.87
CA SER A 37 -13.36 2.04 -18.66
C SER A 37 -12.53 1.24 -17.68
N ARG A 38 -12.77 -0.08 -17.65
CA ARG A 38 -11.91 -1.07 -17.00
C ARG A 38 -10.58 -0.99 -17.75
N PHE A 39 -9.72 -0.09 -17.32
CA PHE A 39 -8.32 -0.05 -17.72
C PHE A 39 -7.71 -1.36 -17.24
N LEU A 40 -7.62 -2.32 -18.16
CA LEU A 40 -6.81 -3.53 -18.00
C LEU A 40 -5.34 -3.08 -18.12
N TYR A 41 -4.74 -2.69 -17.00
CA TYR A 41 -3.29 -2.60 -16.86
C TYR A 41 -2.83 -3.82 -16.05
N GLY A 42 -1.75 -4.46 -16.50
CA GLY A 42 -1.15 -5.63 -15.88
C GLY A 42 -1.31 -6.87 -16.76
N LEU A 43 -0.19 -7.33 -17.33
CA LEU A 43 -0.13 -8.70 -17.85
C LEU A 43 -0.46 -9.65 -16.69
N PRO A 44 -1.30 -10.68 -16.93
CA PRO A 44 -1.60 -11.64 -15.88
C PRO A 44 -0.31 -12.32 -15.43
N MET A 45 -0.25 -12.67 -14.14
CA MET A 45 0.73 -13.58 -13.54
C MET A 45 1.19 -14.67 -14.53
N THR A 46 2.52 -14.85 -14.65
CA THR A 46 3.10 -15.85 -15.55
C THR A 46 2.74 -17.28 -15.12
N PRO A 47 2.70 -18.25 -16.04
CA PRO A 47 2.51 -19.66 -15.67
C PRO A 47 3.49 -20.14 -14.59
N GLU A 48 4.75 -19.68 -14.67
CA GLU A 48 5.80 -20.00 -13.71
C GLU A 48 5.45 -19.47 -12.30
N MET A 49 4.92 -18.24 -12.21
CA MET A 49 4.48 -17.67 -10.93
C MET A 49 3.24 -18.40 -10.37
N TRP A 50 2.33 -18.89 -11.20
CA TRP A 50 1.22 -19.73 -10.75
C TRP A 50 1.66 -21.08 -10.21
N ASP A 51 2.76 -21.61 -10.75
CA ASP A 51 3.40 -22.84 -10.32
C ASP A 51 4.11 -22.68 -8.96
N LEU A 52 4.59 -21.48 -8.63
CA LEU A 52 5.13 -21.18 -7.30
C LEU A 52 4.08 -21.33 -6.20
N LEU A 53 2.79 -21.09 -6.49
CA LEU A 53 1.70 -21.19 -5.52
C LEU A 53 1.24 -22.63 -5.21
N ARG A 54 1.92 -23.66 -5.72
CA ARG A 54 1.59 -25.06 -5.42
C ARG A 54 1.67 -25.41 -3.93
N PRO A 55 2.72 -25.03 -3.17
CA PRO A 55 2.78 -25.32 -1.73
C PRO A 55 1.61 -24.72 -0.95
N PHE A 56 1.16 -23.52 -1.32
CA PHE A 56 -0.03 -22.90 -0.73
C PHE A 56 -1.30 -23.74 -0.98
N ARG A 57 -1.51 -24.19 -2.22
CA ARG A 57 -2.64 -25.06 -2.57
C ARG A 57 -2.61 -26.37 -1.78
N ASP A 58 -1.45 -27.02 -1.73
CA ASP A 58 -1.28 -28.31 -1.05
C ASP A 58 -1.55 -28.19 0.45
N GLU A 59 -1.03 -27.12 1.09
CA GLU A 59 -1.25 -26.85 2.51
C GLU A 59 -2.70 -26.48 2.81
N ALA A 60 -3.35 -25.66 1.97
CA ALA A 60 -4.77 -25.32 2.15
C ALA A 60 -5.67 -26.57 2.05
N VAL A 61 -5.36 -27.49 1.13
CA VAL A 61 -6.05 -28.78 1.02
C VAL A 61 -5.79 -29.66 2.24
N ALA A 62 -4.55 -29.69 2.75
CA ALA A 62 -4.21 -30.45 3.96
C ALA A 62 -4.94 -29.95 5.22
N ARG A 63 -5.32 -28.66 5.24
CA ARG A 63 -6.14 -28.04 6.30
C ARG A 63 -7.65 -28.12 6.05
N ASP A 64 -8.10 -28.87 5.05
CA ASP A 64 -9.52 -29.02 4.67
C ASP A 64 -10.21 -27.67 4.31
N ILE A 65 -9.48 -26.67 3.82
CA ILE A 65 -10.06 -25.41 3.36
C ILE A 65 -10.81 -25.65 2.04
N PRO A 66 -12.06 -25.14 1.88
CA PRO A 66 -12.82 -25.32 0.65
C PRO A 66 -12.08 -24.78 -0.59
N VAL A 67 -11.99 -25.60 -1.64
CA VAL A 67 -11.34 -25.24 -2.91
C VAL A 67 -11.82 -23.92 -3.48
N ASP A 68 -13.12 -23.62 -3.40
CA ASP A 68 -13.68 -22.37 -3.93
C ASP A 68 -13.18 -21.12 -3.17
N ASP A 69 -12.81 -21.26 -1.90
CA ASP A 69 -12.22 -20.18 -1.11
C ASP A 69 -10.72 -20.03 -1.42
N VAL A 70 -10.01 -21.16 -1.58
CA VAL A 70 -8.59 -21.18 -2.02
C VAL A 70 -8.43 -20.53 -3.38
N GLU A 71 -9.20 -20.95 -4.39
CA GLU A 71 -9.09 -20.41 -5.75
C GLU A 71 -9.51 -18.93 -5.82
N ARG A 72 -10.45 -18.49 -4.97
CA ARG A 72 -10.78 -17.07 -4.85
C ARG A 72 -9.61 -16.26 -4.29
N TRP A 73 -8.94 -16.77 -3.26
CA TRP A 73 -7.75 -16.15 -2.67
C TRP A 73 -6.58 -16.09 -3.66
N LEU A 74 -6.34 -17.18 -4.38
CA LEU A 74 -5.32 -17.20 -5.43
C LEU A 74 -5.66 -16.25 -6.60
N GLY A 75 -6.95 -16.03 -6.86
CA GLY A 75 -7.43 -15.08 -7.88
C GLY A 75 -7.07 -13.62 -7.60
N ILE A 76 -6.63 -13.29 -6.37
CA ILE A 76 -6.12 -11.96 -6.02
C ILE A 76 -4.60 -11.93 -5.83
N ALA A 77 -3.88 -13.00 -6.17
CA ALA A 77 -2.42 -13.00 -6.15
C ALA A 77 -1.83 -11.92 -7.07
N ARG A 78 -0.74 -11.30 -6.63
CA ARG A 78 -0.06 -10.23 -7.37
C ARG A 78 1.42 -10.55 -7.59
N PRO A 79 1.99 -10.25 -8.75
CA PRO A 79 3.43 -10.36 -8.96
C PRO A 79 4.15 -9.29 -8.14
N CYS A 80 5.31 -9.64 -7.60
CA CYS A 80 6.20 -8.73 -6.89
C CYS A 80 7.67 -9.03 -7.22
N ALA A 81 8.54 -8.05 -6.98
CA ALA A 81 9.98 -8.26 -7.02
C ALA A 81 10.51 -8.24 -5.59
N THR A 82 11.05 -9.38 -5.13
CA THR A 82 11.75 -9.46 -3.85
C THR A 82 13.23 -9.19 -4.08
N LEU A 83 13.81 -8.28 -3.29
CA LEU A 83 15.20 -7.84 -3.40
C LEU A 83 15.99 -8.35 -2.21
N THR A 84 16.98 -9.20 -2.47
CA THR A 84 17.83 -9.83 -1.44
C THR A 84 19.30 -9.54 -1.69
N ARG A 85 20.14 -9.65 -0.65
CA ARG A 85 21.59 -9.40 -0.75
C ARG A 85 22.32 -10.54 -1.45
N ASP A 86 21.91 -11.77 -1.15
CA ASP A 86 22.57 -13.02 -1.57
C ASP A 86 21.78 -13.78 -2.64
N GLY A 87 20.77 -13.17 -3.27
CA GLY A 87 20.01 -13.79 -4.35
C GLY A 87 20.84 -14.01 -5.62
N ASP A 88 20.33 -14.82 -6.55
CA ASP A 88 21.01 -15.10 -7.82
C ASP A 88 20.55 -14.18 -8.98
N GLY A 89 19.58 -13.31 -8.73
CA GLY A 89 19.01 -12.40 -9.71
C GLY A 89 19.92 -11.24 -10.16
N PRO A 90 19.47 -10.45 -11.15
CA PRO A 90 20.17 -9.23 -11.55
C PRO A 90 20.24 -8.26 -10.38
N VAL A 91 21.35 -7.53 -10.28
CA VAL A 91 21.45 -6.41 -9.34
C VAL A 91 20.48 -5.34 -9.82
N MET A 92 19.40 -5.14 -9.07
CA MET A 92 18.35 -4.18 -9.38
C MET A 92 18.43 -2.96 -8.46
N GLY A 93 19.10 -3.07 -7.32
CA GLY A 93 19.18 -1.94 -6.41
C GLY A 93 20.38 -2.01 -5.49
N ARG A 94 20.36 -1.13 -4.50
CA ARG A 94 21.37 -1.04 -3.46
C ARG A 94 20.77 -0.40 -2.23
N PHE A 95 21.09 -0.94 -1.06
CA PHE A 95 20.97 -0.21 0.19
C PHE A 95 22.13 0.77 0.36
N GLY A 96 21.79 2.00 0.77
CA GLY A 96 22.71 3.11 0.95
C GLY A 96 23.55 3.42 -0.29
N GLY A 97 24.82 3.75 -0.07
CA GLY A 97 25.71 4.27 -1.11
C GLY A 97 25.59 5.79 -1.30
N PRO A 98 26.16 6.34 -2.39
CA PRO A 98 26.15 7.79 -2.62
C PRO A 98 24.72 8.28 -2.90
N LEU A 99 24.29 9.30 -2.17
CA LEU A 99 23.03 10.00 -2.44
C LEU A 99 23.20 10.87 -3.67
N LEU A 100 22.69 10.41 -4.82
CA LEU A 100 22.77 11.10 -6.10
C LEU A 100 21.42 11.72 -6.44
N LEU A 101 21.31 13.05 -6.38
CA LEU A 101 20.07 13.77 -6.68
C LEU A 101 20.26 14.81 -7.78
N PRO A 102 19.22 15.10 -8.59
CA PRO A 102 19.20 16.28 -9.45
C PRO A 102 19.37 17.57 -8.63
N ALA A 103 20.01 18.58 -9.22
CA ALA A 103 20.36 19.81 -8.51
C ALA A 103 19.15 20.67 -8.11
N ASP A 104 18.02 20.50 -8.78
CA ASP A 104 16.76 21.20 -8.53
C ASP A 104 15.85 20.49 -7.52
N VAL A 105 16.20 19.28 -7.10
CA VAL A 105 15.49 18.54 -6.06
C VAL A 105 15.98 19.01 -4.68
N PRO A 106 15.07 19.47 -3.80
CA PRO A 106 15.40 19.78 -2.41
C PRO A 106 16.00 18.57 -1.68
N ASP A 107 16.76 18.83 -0.61
CA ASP A 107 17.22 17.74 0.25
C ASP A 107 16.01 17.05 0.91
N PRO A 108 15.92 15.71 0.82
CA PRO A 108 14.85 14.95 1.47
C PRO A 108 14.90 15.09 2.99
N ALA A 109 13.72 15.13 3.62
CA ALA A 109 13.59 15.27 5.07
C ALA A 109 13.89 13.98 5.86
N HIS A 110 14.09 12.86 5.17
CA HIS A 110 14.28 11.53 5.78
C HIS A 110 15.58 10.89 5.28
N PRO A 111 16.20 9.99 6.06
CA PRO A 111 17.43 9.33 5.67
C PRO A 111 17.26 8.46 4.42
N PHE A 112 18.33 8.37 3.64
CA PHE A 112 18.37 7.58 2.41
C PHE A 112 18.49 6.09 2.70
N VAL A 113 17.50 5.30 2.27
CA VAL A 113 17.43 3.85 2.50
C VAL A 113 18.07 3.10 1.33
N ALA A 114 17.50 3.27 0.13
CA ALA A 114 17.88 2.47 -1.02
C ALA A 114 17.69 3.18 -2.36
N SER A 115 18.46 2.75 -3.36
CA SER A 115 18.26 3.08 -4.77
C SER A 115 17.85 1.84 -5.55
N ILE A 116 16.90 2.01 -6.46
CA ILE A 116 16.34 0.95 -7.31
C ILE A 116 16.49 1.36 -8.76
N ASP A 117 17.30 0.64 -9.53
CA ASP A 117 17.44 0.77 -10.97
C ASP A 117 16.26 0.08 -11.68
N LEU A 118 15.35 0.88 -12.22
CA LEU A 118 14.17 0.38 -12.90
C LEU A 118 14.49 -0.32 -14.23
N ALA A 119 15.63 -0.01 -14.86
CA ALA A 119 16.04 -0.68 -16.10
C ALA A 119 16.48 -2.13 -15.85
N ALA A 120 16.82 -2.48 -14.61
CA ALA A 120 17.21 -3.82 -14.18
C ALA A 120 16.04 -4.65 -13.63
N LEU A 121 14.84 -4.08 -13.52
CA LEU A 121 13.62 -4.81 -13.11
C LEU A 121 13.31 -5.91 -14.14
N PRO A 122 13.19 -7.18 -13.74
CA PRO A 122 12.78 -8.23 -14.67
C PRO A 122 11.39 -7.94 -15.24
N ALA A 123 11.20 -8.24 -16.52
CA ALA A 123 9.89 -8.12 -17.16
C ALA A 123 8.84 -8.93 -16.38
N ASP A 124 7.62 -8.39 -16.26
CA ASP A 124 6.48 -9.00 -15.56
C ASP A 124 6.69 -9.26 -14.06
N ALA A 125 7.79 -8.77 -13.45
CA ALA A 125 8.04 -8.95 -12.02
C ALA A 125 7.07 -8.17 -11.12
N THR A 126 6.43 -7.12 -11.63
CA THR A 126 5.36 -6.41 -10.90
C THR A 126 4.22 -6.06 -11.84
N ASP A 127 3.05 -5.79 -11.28
CA ASP A 127 1.86 -5.30 -11.99
C ASP A 127 1.77 -3.76 -11.98
N LEU A 128 2.82 -3.10 -11.49
CA LEU A 128 2.88 -1.66 -11.34
C LEU A 128 3.28 -0.98 -12.67
N PRO A 129 2.67 0.14 -13.07
CA PRO A 129 3.05 0.90 -14.26
C PRO A 129 4.31 1.75 -14.01
N LEU A 130 5.40 1.10 -13.59
CA LEU A 130 6.68 1.75 -13.31
C LEU A 130 7.31 2.34 -14.59
N PRO A 131 8.10 3.42 -14.47
CA PRO A 131 8.96 3.87 -15.55
C PRO A 131 9.86 2.73 -16.06
N PRO A 132 10.17 2.69 -17.37
CA PRO A 132 10.97 1.62 -17.96
C PRO A 132 12.47 1.70 -17.60
N ASP A 133 12.92 2.85 -17.09
CA ASP A 133 14.30 3.14 -16.73
C ASP A 133 14.38 4.21 -15.64
N GLY A 134 15.59 4.60 -15.26
CA GLY A 134 15.85 5.56 -14.19
C GLY A 134 15.92 4.89 -12.82
N HIS A 135 16.01 5.72 -11.77
CA HIS A 135 16.17 5.24 -10.41
C HIS A 135 15.03 5.72 -9.52
N LEU A 136 14.48 4.83 -8.70
CA LEU A 136 13.71 5.22 -7.51
C LEU A 136 14.65 5.27 -6.32
N LEU A 137 14.64 6.40 -5.62
CA LEU A 137 15.35 6.60 -4.37
C LEU A 137 14.33 6.59 -3.25
N LEU A 138 14.52 5.69 -2.29
CA LEU A 138 13.64 5.48 -1.15
C LEU A 138 14.25 6.13 0.09
N PHE A 139 13.45 6.93 0.78
CA PHE A 139 13.84 7.60 2.03
C PHE A 139 12.80 7.29 3.08
N ALA A 140 13.24 6.95 4.29
CA ALA A 140 12.35 6.71 5.41
C ALA A 140 13.09 6.75 6.74
N PHE A 141 12.33 7.04 7.79
CA PHE A 141 12.73 6.88 9.16
C PHE A 141 11.94 5.71 9.75
N PRO A 142 12.57 4.60 10.21
CA PRO A 142 11.88 3.38 10.61
C PRO A 142 11.25 3.47 12.02
N GLU A 143 10.73 4.63 12.39
CA GLU A 143 10.00 4.88 13.64
C GLU A 143 8.59 5.41 13.32
N THR A 144 7.67 5.32 14.26
CA THR A 144 6.32 5.88 14.13
C THR A 144 6.28 7.32 14.63
N ALA A 145 5.76 8.26 13.84
CA ALA A 145 5.38 9.58 14.36
C ALA A 145 3.97 9.57 14.97
N ASP A 146 3.80 10.41 16.00
CA ASP A 146 2.53 10.57 16.73
C ASP A 146 1.47 11.37 15.96
N ASP A 147 1.82 12.03 14.85
CA ASP A 147 1.00 13.08 14.22
C ASP A 147 0.39 12.72 12.86
N ASP A 148 0.42 11.45 12.45
CA ASP A 148 -0.02 10.95 11.13
C ASP A 148 0.79 11.51 9.94
N ASP A 149 2.02 12.00 10.17
CA ASP A 149 2.90 12.44 9.08
C ASP A 149 3.49 11.28 8.28
N THR A 150 3.90 11.60 7.05
CA THR A 150 4.61 10.65 6.18
C THR A 150 6.01 10.44 6.73
N MET A 151 6.35 9.20 7.04
CA MET A 151 7.65 8.82 7.63
C MET A 151 8.77 8.65 6.60
N GLY A 152 8.60 9.24 5.42
CA GLY A 152 9.46 8.99 4.28
C GLY A 152 9.01 9.69 3.01
N SER A 153 9.76 9.46 1.95
CA SER A 153 9.49 9.98 0.60
C SER A 153 10.12 9.11 -0.48
N VAL A 154 9.68 9.32 -1.73
CA VAL A 154 10.24 8.65 -2.91
C VAL A 154 10.64 9.70 -3.93
N VAL A 155 11.88 9.62 -4.43
CA VAL A 155 12.35 10.47 -5.52
C VAL A 155 12.63 9.61 -6.74
N TYR A 156 11.97 9.93 -7.86
CA TYR A 156 12.29 9.33 -9.15
C TYR A 156 13.30 10.20 -9.90
N VAL A 157 14.40 9.59 -10.32
CA VAL A 157 15.44 10.20 -11.15
C VAL A 157 15.40 9.55 -12.54
N PRO A 158 14.85 10.22 -13.56
CA PRO A 158 14.79 9.67 -14.91
C PRO A 158 16.18 9.33 -15.46
N ALA A 159 16.27 8.32 -16.32
CA ALA A 159 17.53 7.96 -16.96
C ALA A 159 18.15 9.15 -17.71
N GLY A 160 19.47 9.31 -17.57
CA GLY A 160 20.23 10.41 -18.20
C GLY A 160 20.09 11.77 -17.51
N THR A 161 19.32 11.87 -16.42
CA THR A 161 19.26 13.11 -15.62
C THR A 161 20.62 13.38 -14.96
N ALA A 162 21.10 14.62 -15.07
CA ALA A 162 22.34 15.02 -14.41
C ALA A 162 22.12 15.08 -12.89
N VAL A 163 22.99 14.39 -12.14
CA VAL A 163 22.93 14.31 -10.68
C VAL A 163 24.22 14.79 -10.06
N THR A 164 24.13 15.28 -8.83
CA THR A 164 25.27 15.55 -7.96
C THR A 164 25.18 14.70 -6.72
N GLN A 165 26.34 14.33 -6.17
CA GLN A 165 26.38 13.70 -4.87
C GLN A 165 26.02 14.74 -3.80
N ARG A 166 25.02 14.41 -2.97
CA ARG A 166 24.57 15.23 -1.85
C ARG A 166 25.16 14.72 -0.54
N ASP A 167 25.08 15.56 0.48
CA ASP A 167 25.38 15.15 1.85
C ASP A 167 24.30 14.18 2.32
N ARG A 168 24.72 13.01 2.82
CA ARG A 168 23.81 11.97 3.31
C ARG A 168 23.17 12.32 4.65
N ASN A 169 23.72 13.28 5.39
CA ASN A 169 23.23 13.71 6.70
C ASN A 169 22.36 14.99 6.60
N ALA A 170 22.08 15.49 5.40
CA ALA A 170 21.31 16.73 5.21
C ALA A 170 19.89 16.71 5.81
N TRP A 171 19.34 15.50 6.04
CA TRP A 171 18.06 15.30 6.69
C TRP A 171 18.11 15.60 8.21
N ASN A 172 19.24 15.34 8.88
CA ASN A 172 19.43 15.55 10.32
C ASN A 172 19.79 17.01 10.63
N THR A 173 18.87 17.94 10.36
CA THR A 173 19.12 19.39 10.50
C THR A 173 19.41 19.85 11.93
N PHE A 174 19.07 19.04 12.94
CA PHE A 174 19.28 19.35 14.36
C PHE A 174 20.42 18.57 14.99
N ASP A 175 21.15 17.76 14.21
CA ASP A 175 22.33 17.01 14.63
C ASP A 175 22.07 16.10 15.84
N PHE A 176 20.94 15.39 15.82
CA PHE A 176 20.61 14.42 16.87
C PHE A 176 21.51 13.19 16.75
N GLU A 177 22.37 12.97 17.75
CA GLU A 177 23.38 11.89 17.75
C GLU A 177 22.74 10.49 17.65
N ASP A 178 21.62 10.25 18.33
CA ASP A 178 20.93 8.96 18.32
C ASP A 178 20.33 8.63 16.93
N GLU A 179 19.84 9.64 16.22
CA GLU A 179 19.31 9.49 14.86
C GLU A 179 20.43 9.22 13.84
N GLU A 180 21.60 9.85 14.03
CA GLU A 180 22.79 9.55 13.20
C GLU A 180 23.28 8.13 13.43
N ALA A 181 23.37 7.66 14.67
CA ALA A 181 23.77 6.29 14.99
C ALA A 181 22.82 5.24 14.36
N MET A 182 21.51 5.49 14.41
CA MET A 182 20.52 4.66 13.74
C MET A 182 20.74 4.64 12.22
N PHE A 183 20.95 5.81 11.60
CA PHE A 183 21.22 5.90 10.17
C PHE A 183 22.54 5.22 9.76
N GLU A 184 23.57 5.28 10.60
CA GLU A 184 24.83 4.55 10.36
C GLU A 184 24.65 3.03 10.39
N ALA A 185 23.65 2.52 11.13
CA ALA A 185 23.28 1.12 11.15
C ALA A 185 22.50 0.69 9.89
N PHE A 186 22.06 1.62 9.03
CA PHE A 186 21.33 1.25 7.82
C PHE A 186 22.18 0.34 6.93
N PRO A 187 21.56 -0.69 6.34
CA PRO A 187 22.28 -1.67 5.56
C PRO A 187 22.98 -1.04 4.36
N GLN A 188 24.05 -1.68 3.90
CA GLN A 188 24.81 -1.24 2.73
C GLN A 188 25.01 -2.41 1.78
N GLY A 189 24.95 -2.15 0.47
CA GLY A 189 25.35 -3.15 -0.53
C GLY A 189 24.33 -3.39 -1.63
N PRO A 190 24.70 -4.19 -2.65
CA PRO A 190 23.83 -4.48 -3.77
C PRO A 190 22.61 -5.32 -3.34
N LEU A 191 21.50 -5.09 -4.03
CA LEU A 191 20.26 -5.84 -3.93
C LEU A 191 19.94 -6.51 -5.26
N ARG A 192 19.61 -7.78 -5.20
CA ARG A 192 19.34 -8.64 -6.35
C ARG A 192 17.88 -9.02 -6.40
N ALA A 193 17.25 -8.76 -7.53
CA ALA A 193 15.80 -8.95 -7.69
C ALA A 193 15.47 -10.37 -8.12
N THR A 194 14.45 -10.94 -7.49
CA THR A 194 13.79 -12.18 -7.91
C THR A 194 12.32 -11.87 -8.15
N ALA A 195 11.83 -12.17 -9.35
CA ALA A 195 10.41 -12.08 -9.66
C ALA A 195 9.66 -13.18 -8.89
N SER A 196 8.61 -12.81 -8.18
CA SER A 196 7.89 -13.67 -7.25
C SER A 196 6.40 -13.34 -7.24
N VAL A 197 5.67 -13.96 -6.31
CA VAL A 197 4.26 -13.76 -6.07
C VAL A 197 4.02 -13.38 -4.61
N SER A 198 3.03 -12.52 -4.41
CA SER A 198 2.54 -12.11 -3.11
C SER A 198 1.04 -12.38 -3.01
N LEU A 199 0.62 -12.90 -1.87
CA LEU A 199 -0.77 -12.99 -1.42
C LEU A 199 -1.00 -11.97 -0.30
N PRO A 200 -2.25 -11.56 -0.05
CA PRO A 200 -2.53 -10.67 1.08
C PRO A 200 -1.98 -11.27 2.38
N TYR A 201 -1.26 -10.45 3.14
CA TYR A 201 -0.75 -10.82 4.45
C TYR A 201 -1.50 -10.08 5.57
N HIS A 202 -2.79 -9.88 5.35
CA HIS A 202 -3.73 -9.39 6.35
C HIS A 202 -5.06 -10.11 6.23
N HIS A 203 -5.75 -10.34 7.35
CA HIS A 203 -6.97 -11.15 7.37
C HIS A 203 -8.24 -10.37 7.74
N ALA A 204 -8.14 -9.09 8.12
CA ALA A 204 -9.30 -8.32 8.55
C ALA A 204 -9.33 -6.90 7.95
N VAL A 205 -10.54 -6.33 7.89
CA VAL A 205 -10.81 -4.94 7.56
C VAL A 205 -11.62 -4.32 8.69
N GLU A 206 -11.19 -3.17 9.19
CA GLU A 206 -11.93 -2.43 10.21
C GLU A 206 -13.24 -1.85 9.66
N PHE A 207 -14.30 -1.86 10.48
CA PHE A 207 -15.56 -1.24 10.09
C PHE A 207 -15.47 0.29 10.24
N LEU A 208 -15.56 1.02 9.12
CA LEU A 208 -15.51 2.48 9.12
C LEU A 208 -16.59 3.07 10.06
N GLY A 209 -16.15 3.70 11.15
CA GLY A 209 -17.02 4.39 12.10
C GLY A 209 -17.73 3.49 13.12
N GLU A 210 -17.43 2.19 13.16
CA GLU A 210 -18.00 1.23 14.12
C GLU A 210 -16.89 0.42 14.80
N PRO A 211 -17.01 0.09 16.09
CA PRO A 211 -16.05 -0.81 16.74
C PRO A 211 -16.08 -2.21 16.11
N GLY A 212 -14.90 -2.73 15.78
CA GLY A 212 -14.70 -4.11 15.33
C GLY A 212 -14.13 -4.22 13.92
N SER A 213 -13.89 -5.45 13.51
CA SER A 213 -13.37 -5.81 12.20
C SER A 213 -14.10 -7.03 11.65
N GLY A 214 -14.02 -7.20 10.33
CA GLY A 214 -14.56 -8.37 9.63
C GLY A 214 -13.54 -8.97 8.67
N PRO A 215 -13.83 -10.16 8.12
CA PRO A 215 -12.96 -10.77 7.12
C PRO A 215 -12.87 -9.91 5.86
N LEU A 216 -11.86 -10.18 5.02
CA LEU A 216 -11.69 -9.46 3.76
C LEU A 216 -12.95 -9.60 2.89
N PRO A 217 -13.42 -8.54 2.21
CA PRO A 217 -14.59 -8.59 1.36
C PRO A 217 -14.52 -9.72 0.33
N GLY A 218 -15.45 -10.66 0.41
CA GLY A 218 -15.49 -11.84 -0.48
C GLY A 218 -14.65 -13.03 -0.02
N HIS A 219 -13.90 -12.92 1.08
CA HIS A 219 -13.01 -13.97 1.60
C HIS A 219 -13.34 -14.28 3.07
N PRO A 220 -14.43 -15.02 3.34
CA PRO A 220 -14.91 -15.26 4.72
C PRO A 220 -13.95 -16.08 5.59
N ARG A 221 -12.96 -16.76 4.99
CA ARG A 221 -11.90 -17.54 5.65
C ARG A 221 -10.53 -16.88 5.53
N SER A 222 -10.46 -15.55 5.40
CA SER A 222 -9.21 -14.83 5.21
C SER A 222 -8.18 -15.11 6.31
N GLU A 223 -8.61 -15.33 7.56
CA GLU A 223 -7.73 -15.71 8.67
C GLU A 223 -7.02 -17.04 8.40
N GLU A 224 -7.76 -18.12 8.13
CA GLU A 224 -7.20 -19.44 7.80
C GLU A 224 -6.29 -19.38 6.55
N LEU A 225 -6.65 -18.57 5.55
CA LEU A 225 -5.86 -18.42 4.32
C LEU A 225 -4.56 -17.64 4.54
N VAL A 226 -4.56 -16.63 5.42
CA VAL A 226 -3.34 -15.94 5.83
C VAL A 226 -2.43 -16.86 6.64
N GLU A 227 -2.97 -17.70 7.52
CA GLU A 227 -2.18 -18.71 8.25
C GLU A 227 -1.55 -19.75 7.30
N VAL A 228 -2.22 -20.12 6.20
CA VAL A 228 -1.62 -20.97 5.17
C VAL A 228 -0.49 -20.22 4.48
N TRP A 229 -0.71 -18.97 4.10
CA TRP A 229 0.33 -18.14 3.47
C TRP A 229 1.54 -18.00 4.38
N ASP A 230 1.35 -17.66 5.66
CA ASP A 230 2.42 -17.56 6.65
C ASP A 230 3.30 -18.81 6.69
N SER A 231 2.67 -19.99 6.73
CA SER A 231 3.39 -21.26 6.79
C SER A 231 4.07 -21.70 5.49
N THR A 232 3.72 -21.08 4.35
CA THR A 232 4.20 -21.51 3.03
C THR A 232 5.02 -20.46 2.29
N GLN A 233 4.95 -19.19 2.69
CA GLN A 233 5.57 -18.06 1.99
C GLN A 233 7.08 -18.26 1.81
N ASP A 234 7.80 -18.77 2.81
CA ASP A 234 9.25 -18.97 2.72
C ASP A 234 9.66 -19.96 1.62
N ALA A 235 8.79 -20.92 1.29
CA ALA A 235 9.02 -21.88 0.21
C ALA A 235 8.61 -21.34 -1.17
N ILE A 236 7.77 -20.30 -1.21
CA ILE A 236 7.15 -19.75 -2.42
C ILE A 236 7.88 -18.47 -2.87
N ALA A 237 8.05 -17.55 -1.93
CA ALA A 237 8.59 -16.22 -2.07
C ALA A 237 9.39 -15.91 -0.79
N PRO A 238 10.64 -16.43 -0.66
CA PRO A 238 11.46 -16.20 0.53
C PRO A 238 11.51 -14.71 0.88
N ALA A 239 11.25 -14.38 2.14
CA ALA A 239 11.26 -13.00 2.59
C ALA A 239 12.60 -12.34 2.26
N GLY A 240 12.53 -11.13 1.73
CA GLY A 240 13.69 -10.28 1.48
C GLY A 240 13.60 -9.01 2.31
N PRO A 241 14.74 -8.34 2.55
CA PRO A 241 14.71 -7.07 3.25
C PRO A 241 13.90 -6.02 2.50
N LEU A 242 13.79 -6.08 1.17
CA LEU A 242 13.02 -5.11 0.39
C LEU A 242 12.12 -5.80 -0.65
N GLN A 243 10.90 -5.30 -0.83
CA GLN A 243 9.99 -5.74 -1.90
C GLN A 243 9.53 -4.54 -2.74
N ILE A 244 9.29 -4.76 -4.04
CA ILE A 244 8.59 -3.83 -4.94
C ILE A 244 7.28 -4.47 -5.42
N GLY A 245 6.17 -3.75 -5.27
CA GLY A 245 4.83 -4.25 -5.61
C GLY A 245 4.34 -5.37 -4.69
N GLY A 246 3.34 -6.13 -5.13
CA GLY A 246 2.69 -7.16 -4.30
C GLY A 246 1.80 -6.59 -3.19
N TYR A 247 1.57 -7.39 -2.15
CA TYR A 247 0.94 -7.00 -0.89
C TYR A 247 2.01 -6.72 0.15
N ALA A 248 1.72 -5.75 1.02
CA ALA A 248 2.62 -5.37 2.09
C ALA A 248 2.83 -6.54 3.05
N TRP A 249 4.08 -6.74 3.44
CA TRP A 249 4.42 -7.64 4.53
C TRP A 249 4.53 -6.83 5.82
N GLU A 250 3.95 -7.32 6.90
CA GLU A 250 3.98 -6.72 8.24
C GLU A 250 3.63 -7.80 9.27
N GLU A 251 4.16 -7.68 10.50
CA GLU A 251 3.85 -8.60 11.60
C GLU A 251 2.37 -8.51 12.04
N ALA A 252 1.79 -7.30 12.03
CA ALA A 252 0.39 -7.05 12.39
C ALA A 252 -0.58 -7.45 11.27
N ILE A 253 -0.75 -8.76 11.08
CA ILE A 253 -1.61 -9.36 10.04
C ILE A 253 -3.12 -9.08 10.20
N TYR A 254 -3.56 -8.29 11.19
CA TYR A 254 -4.96 -7.88 11.36
C TYR A 254 -5.29 -6.56 10.64
N THR A 255 -4.28 -5.83 10.15
CA THR A 255 -4.44 -4.57 9.43
C THR A 255 -3.77 -4.62 8.06
N ASP A 256 -4.33 -3.91 7.09
CA ASP A 256 -3.69 -3.68 5.80
C ASP A 256 -2.84 -2.41 5.86
N PRO A 257 -1.50 -2.48 5.71
CA PRO A 257 -0.64 -1.30 5.68
C PRO A 257 -1.05 -0.27 4.61
N VAL A 258 -1.60 -0.73 3.48
CA VAL A 258 -2.11 0.17 2.43
C VAL A 258 -3.35 0.93 2.92
N ALA A 259 -4.24 0.28 3.68
CA ALA A 259 -5.40 0.94 4.28
C ALA A 259 -4.99 1.94 5.37
N ILE A 260 -3.99 1.60 6.20
CA ILE A 260 -3.43 2.52 7.20
C ILE A 260 -2.84 3.76 6.53
N ALA A 261 -2.02 3.57 5.48
CA ALA A 261 -1.41 4.68 4.74
C ALA A 261 -2.47 5.57 4.08
N ALA A 262 -3.50 4.98 3.46
CA ALA A 262 -4.60 5.75 2.85
C ALA A 262 -5.37 6.58 3.91
N PHE A 263 -5.66 5.98 5.07
CA PHE A 263 -6.30 6.68 6.18
C PHE A 263 -5.45 7.85 6.69
N ARG A 264 -4.16 7.62 6.94
CA ARG A 264 -3.23 8.66 7.41
C ARG A 264 -3.01 9.76 6.38
N ALA A 265 -2.94 9.43 5.08
CA ALA A 265 -2.85 10.42 4.02
C ALA A 265 -4.08 11.36 3.99
N VAL A 266 -5.29 10.81 4.20
CA VAL A 266 -6.50 11.63 4.34
C VAL A 266 -6.40 12.55 5.57
N LYS A 267 -5.90 12.06 6.71
CA LYS A 267 -5.67 12.87 7.91
C LYS A 267 -4.64 13.99 7.71
N ALA A 268 -3.51 13.68 7.08
CA ALA A 268 -2.50 14.67 6.72
C ALA A 268 -3.08 15.75 5.80
N ALA A 269 -3.92 15.38 4.82
CA ALA A 269 -4.60 16.33 3.94
C ALA A 269 -5.63 17.20 4.68
N GLU A 270 -6.45 16.62 5.56
CA GLU A 270 -7.37 17.36 6.44
C GLU A 270 -6.63 18.39 7.30
N ALA A 271 -5.41 18.06 7.73
CA ALA A 271 -4.53 18.94 8.49
C ALA A 271 -3.72 19.94 7.63
N GLY A 272 -3.83 19.88 6.30
CA GLY A 272 -3.11 20.76 5.37
C GLY A 272 -1.62 20.46 5.23
N ARG A 273 -1.20 19.22 5.53
CA ARG A 273 0.19 18.74 5.43
C ARG A 273 0.44 17.85 4.20
N TRP A 274 -0.55 17.74 3.32
CA TRP A 274 -0.46 17.00 2.06
C TRP A 274 -0.84 17.87 0.87
N ASP A 275 0.05 17.95 -0.11
CA ASP A 275 -0.13 18.75 -1.31
C ASP A 275 -0.67 17.91 -2.48
N GLY A 276 -1.99 17.85 -2.61
CA GLY A 276 -2.63 17.24 -3.77
C GLY A 276 -3.99 16.61 -3.49
N PRO A 277 -4.61 16.00 -4.53
CA PRO A 277 -5.77 15.15 -4.32
C PRO A 277 -5.36 13.93 -3.48
N VAL A 278 -6.25 13.53 -2.57
CA VAL A 278 -6.11 12.31 -1.78
C VAL A 278 -7.43 11.55 -1.82
N SER A 279 -7.38 10.27 -2.13
CA SER A 279 -8.54 9.38 -2.11
C SER A 279 -8.65 8.70 -0.76
N GLY A 280 -9.87 8.66 -0.22
CA GLY A 280 -10.19 7.83 0.94
C GLY A 280 -10.57 6.39 0.59
N ASP A 281 -10.60 6.02 -0.70
CA ASP A 281 -10.86 4.65 -1.13
C ASP A 281 -9.54 3.88 -1.24
N VAL A 282 -9.36 2.87 -0.39
CA VAL A 282 -8.14 2.02 -0.35
C VAL A 282 -7.85 1.38 -1.70
N SER A 283 -8.86 1.11 -2.52
CA SER A 283 -8.67 0.49 -3.84
C SER A 283 -7.93 1.40 -4.84
N ASP A 284 -7.94 2.72 -4.59
CA ASP A 284 -7.16 3.69 -5.36
C ASP A 284 -5.68 3.70 -4.97
N TRP A 285 -5.28 3.00 -3.92
CA TRP A 285 -3.90 2.91 -3.43
C TRP A 285 -3.26 1.57 -3.79
N VAL A 286 -1.93 1.56 -3.79
CA VAL A 286 -1.12 0.38 -4.01
C VAL A 286 0.21 0.49 -3.27
N LEU A 287 0.72 -0.64 -2.78
CA LEU A 287 2.10 -0.72 -2.30
C LEU A 287 3.05 -0.48 -3.47
N LEU A 288 3.93 0.50 -3.31
CA LEU A 288 5.07 0.71 -4.22
C LEU A 288 6.24 -0.16 -3.77
N ALA A 289 6.62 -0.07 -2.49
CA ALA A 289 7.70 -0.83 -1.91
C ALA A 289 7.48 -1.04 -0.40
N ASP A 290 8.09 -2.08 0.17
CA ASP A 290 8.28 -2.21 1.61
C ASP A 290 9.74 -2.52 1.98
N TRP A 291 10.13 -2.17 3.20
CA TRP A 291 11.43 -2.49 3.80
C TRP A 291 11.23 -3.09 5.19
N GLN A 292 11.77 -4.30 5.37
CA GLN A 292 11.84 -5.00 6.65
C GLN A 292 13.00 -4.45 7.49
N ALA A 293 12.85 -3.21 7.96
CA ALA A 293 13.90 -2.49 8.71
C ALA A 293 14.36 -3.25 9.95
N GLY A 294 13.47 -3.97 10.63
CA GLY A 294 13.81 -4.80 11.80
C GLY A 294 14.70 -6.01 11.50
N MET A 295 14.94 -6.36 10.23
CA MET A 295 15.98 -7.31 9.87
C MET A 295 17.39 -6.70 9.86
N ASP A 296 17.48 -5.37 9.81
CA ASP A 296 18.69 -4.64 9.44
C ASP A 296 19.16 -3.64 10.49
N VAL A 297 18.25 -3.02 11.23
CA VAL A 297 18.54 -1.93 12.16
C VAL A 297 18.38 -2.42 13.60
N GLU A 298 19.50 -2.49 14.34
CA GLU A 298 19.53 -2.90 15.74
C GLU A 298 18.68 -1.97 16.62
N GLY A 299 17.79 -2.51 17.46
CA GLY A 299 16.89 -1.74 18.32
C GLY A 299 15.55 -1.36 17.67
N TRP A 300 15.37 -1.66 16.38
CA TRP A 300 14.11 -1.52 15.64
C TRP A 300 13.60 -2.87 15.16
N GLU A 301 13.79 -3.92 15.96
CA GLU A 301 13.21 -5.23 15.68
C GLU A 301 11.70 -5.08 15.42
N SER A 302 11.17 -5.85 14.46
CA SER A 302 9.79 -5.74 13.96
C SER A 302 9.41 -4.44 13.23
N ALA A 303 10.32 -3.47 13.05
CA ALA A 303 10.01 -2.28 12.26
C ALA A 303 9.86 -2.64 10.77
N THR A 304 8.76 -2.19 10.17
CA THR A 304 8.51 -2.30 8.74
C THR A 304 8.09 -0.95 8.17
N VAL A 305 8.70 -0.57 7.05
CA VAL A 305 8.39 0.66 6.32
C VAL A 305 7.61 0.30 5.06
N HIS A 306 6.54 1.04 4.76
CA HIS A 306 5.73 0.87 3.55
C HIS A 306 5.63 2.18 2.79
N TRP A 307 6.11 2.21 1.56
CA TRP A 307 5.84 3.30 0.62
C TRP A 307 4.61 2.95 -0.20
N VAL A 308 3.54 3.72 -0.04
CA VAL A 308 2.24 3.50 -0.67
C VAL A 308 1.91 4.70 -1.55
N ILE A 309 1.29 4.47 -2.70
CA ILE A 309 0.99 5.54 -3.67
C ILE A 309 -0.38 5.34 -4.30
N GLN A 310 -1.07 6.43 -4.63
CA GLN A 310 -2.29 6.36 -5.43
C GLN A 310 -1.97 5.86 -6.83
N ARG A 311 -2.80 4.96 -7.37
CA ARG A 311 -2.62 4.35 -8.70
C ARG A 311 -2.57 5.40 -9.81
N GLU A 312 -3.36 6.47 -9.71
CA GLU A 312 -3.33 7.57 -10.68
C GLU A 312 -2.01 8.35 -10.63
N ASP A 313 -1.48 8.62 -9.44
CA ASP A 313 -0.19 9.29 -9.27
C ASP A 313 0.96 8.39 -9.74
N LEU A 314 0.89 7.08 -9.48
CA LEU A 314 1.86 6.10 -9.99
C LEU A 314 1.84 6.05 -11.53
N ALA A 315 0.66 6.00 -12.14
CA ALA A 315 0.53 6.02 -13.61
C ALA A 315 1.04 7.35 -14.23
N ALA A 316 1.01 8.44 -13.47
CA ALA A 316 1.55 9.74 -13.86
C ALA A 316 3.01 9.97 -13.41
N TRP A 317 3.65 8.97 -12.81
CA TRP A 317 5.01 9.02 -12.25
C TRP A 317 5.22 10.17 -11.24
N ARG A 318 4.18 10.48 -10.45
CA ARG A 318 4.19 11.47 -9.37
C ARG A 318 4.64 10.84 -8.04
N PHE A 319 5.87 10.33 -8.04
CA PHE A 319 6.47 9.70 -6.86
C PHE A 319 6.64 10.65 -5.68
N ASP A 320 6.62 11.97 -5.92
CA ASP A 320 6.52 13.02 -4.91
C ASP A 320 5.26 12.93 -4.03
N ARG A 321 4.27 12.11 -4.44
CA ARG A 321 3.01 11.84 -3.74
C ARG A 321 2.91 10.41 -3.19
N ALA A 322 4.04 9.75 -2.98
CA ALA A 322 4.06 8.55 -2.16
C ALA A 322 3.86 8.92 -0.69
N PHE A 323 3.03 8.17 0.02
CA PHE A 323 2.86 8.25 1.47
C PHE A 323 3.62 7.11 2.12
N THR A 324 4.42 7.41 3.14
CA THR A 324 5.21 6.40 3.85
C THR A 324 4.63 6.15 5.23
N SER A 325 4.20 4.92 5.49
CA SER A 325 3.81 4.46 6.83
C SER A 325 4.89 3.57 7.42
N VAL A 326 4.90 3.49 8.75
CA VAL A 326 5.75 2.57 9.51
C VAL A 326 4.88 1.85 10.51
N PHE A 327 5.14 0.56 10.65
CA PHE A 327 4.72 -0.23 11.79
C PHE A 327 5.94 -0.61 12.60
N TRP A 328 5.84 -0.47 13.91
CA TRP A 328 6.86 -0.88 14.84
C TRP A 328 6.21 -1.33 16.15
N ASN A 329 6.63 -2.47 16.66
CA ASN A 329 6.15 -3.06 17.91
C ASN A 329 7.37 -3.30 18.82
N PRO A 330 7.73 -2.33 19.68
CA PRO A 330 8.96 -2.35 20.47
C PRO A 330 9.00 -3.39 21.60
#